data_AF-A0A1D9P5P8-F1
#
_entry.id   AF-A0A1D9P5P8-F1
#
_cell.length_a   1.000
_cell.length_b   1.000
_cell.length_c   1.000
_cell.angle_alpha   90.00
_cell.angle_beta   90.00
_cell.angle_gamma   90.00
#
_symmetry.space_group_name_H-M   'P 1'
#
loop_
_entity.id
_entity.type
_entity.pdbx_description
1 polymer ?
#
loop_
_entity_poly.entity_id
_entity_poly.type
_entity_poly.pdbx_seq_one_letter_code
_entity_poly.pdbx_strand_id
1 'polypeptide(L)'
;MKNKNGKKEKYEILRARDYKKSNELINARGKSTPLAQKLFAIGLQNKRIDETNHVVMEMSGTELQKIFNNKSHNFYPQIEKLCDRTVAKEHATLFDWNLLIKNKEDKKLEAHQVVTDASFKNNTLVIRYNEFLTPQIMRAEKNYTLLALNEMLCLKSGHSITLYETLKSAYDRAKWENGNKDDIYAFRFRRTELKFRLGIVESHGNRIIKNELEKDNPDYALIENILDENGWNKYTVPGNFNRDVIKKSVNELNSKTSLSIETEPWTMDGKNDIGTTFYVSMKDKKDDKNENVKSYSKEEKDQILNEVAELLMPSYKLSQIIEICEYANFDKRKILKAFEIVGNYKGDVNEPMALIKAAIRDDYNESAPIKGKNSFNNFKQTYNNIDFEELENQLLDN
;
A
#
# COMPACT_ATOMS: atom_id res chain seq x y z
N MET A 1 36.73 -11.40 5.16
CA MET A 1 35.29 -11.72 5.28
C MET A 1 34.63 -11.20 6.58
N LYS A 2 35.11 -10.12 7.20
CA LYS A 2 34.53 -9.54 8.43
C LYS A 2 33.97 -8.14 8.15
N ASN A 3 32.66 -7.99 7.93
CA ASN A 3 31.83 -6.79 8.17
C ASN A 3 30.43 -6.80 7.51
N LYS A 4 30.04 -7.87 6.78
CA LYS A 4 28.72 -7.91 6.12
C LYS A 4 27.55 -8.18 7.10
N ASN A 5 27.77 -8.97 8.16
CA ASN A 5 26.71 -9.34 9.10
C ASN A 5 26.25 -8.16 9.99
N GLY A 6 27.17 -7.44 10.64
CA GLY A 6 26.80 -6.30 11.50
C GLY A 6 26.17 -5.11 10.74
N LYS A 7 26.46 -4.95 9.45
CA LYS A 7 25.79 -3.94 8.62
C LYS A 7 24.36 -4.34 8.27
N LYS A 8 24.09 -5.62 7.93
CA LYS A 8 22.73 -6.10 7.64
C LYS A 8 21.82 -5.97 8.87
N GLU A 9 22.36 -6.32 10.03
CA GLU A 9 21.71 -6.21 11.34
C GLU A 9 21.32 -4.75 11.66
N LYS A 10 22.21 -3.77 11.40
CA LYS A 10 21.90 -2.33 11.57
C LYS A 10 20.67 -1.87 10.78
N TYR A 11 20.47 -2.37 9.55
CA TYR A 11 19.35 -1.95 8.70
C TYR A 11 18.03 -2.63 9.07
N GLU A 12 18.10 -3.90 9.50
CA GLU A 12 16.94 -4.60 10.07
C GLU A 12 16.50 -3.91 11.37
N ILE A 13 17.46 -3.46 12.20
CA ILE A 13 17.18 -2.63 13.39
C ILE A 13 16.56 -1.28 13.01
N LEU A 14 17.04 -0.60 11.96
CA LEU A 14 16.46 0.68 11.52
C LEU A 14 15.01 0.54 11.04
N ARG A 15 14.70 -0.54 10.31
CA ARG A 15 13.32 -0.83 9.88
C ARG A 15 12.41 -1.23 11.02
N ALA A 16 12.95 -1.92 12.03
CA ALA A 16 12.19 -2.35 13.21
C ALA A 16 11.92 -1.22 14.21
N ARG A 17 12.48 -0.02 13.99
CA ARG A 17 12.26 1.13 14.85
C ARG A 17 11.01 1.89 14.44
N ASP A 18 10.26 2.30 15.44
CA ASP A 18 9.16 3.24 15.27
C ASP A 18 9.68 4.67 15.07
N TYR A 19 8.85 5.50 14.47
CA TYR A 19 9.06 6.94 14.36
C TYR A 19 7.85 7.69 14.91
N LYS A 20 8.09 8.90 15.43
CA LYS A 20 7.04 9.78 15.93
C LYS A 20 6.68 10.80 14.86
N LYS A 21 5.38 10.96 14.61
CA LYS A 21 4.84 12.01 13.74
C LYS A 21 3.75 12.76 14.51
N SER A 22 3.77 14.09 14.46
CA SER A 22 2.77 14.90 15.16
C SER A 22 1.39 14.67 14.56
N ASN A 23 0.34 14.75 15.40
CA ASN A 23 -1.02 14.58 14.92
C ASN A 23 -1.45 15.73 13.99
N GLU A 24 -0.83 16.90 14.10
CA GLU A 24 -0.99 17.99 13.12
C GLU A 24 -0.50 17.58 11.73
N LEU A 25 0.70 17.01 11.63
CA LEU A 25 1.26 16.53 10.36
C LEU A 25 0.47 15.37 9.76
N ILE A 26 -0.16 14.53 10.59
CA ILE A 26 -1.03 13.43 10.13
C ILE A 26 -2.38 13.95 9.64
N ASN A 27 -2.94 14.96 10.29
CA ASN A 27 -4.23 15.55 9.92
C ASN A 27 -4.13 16.59 8.80
N ALA A 28 -2.91 17.05 8.49
CA ALA A 28 -2.67 17.96 7.40
C ALA A 28 -3.12 17.34 6.06
N ARG A 29 -3.72 18.17 5.21
CA ARG A 29 -4.28 17.76 3.91
C ARG A 29 -3.31 18.13 2.80
N GLY A 30 -3.10 17.22 1.85
CA GLY A 30 -2.16 17.45 0.77
C GLY A 30 -1.97 16.25 -0.15
N LYS A 31 -1.55 16.53 -1.38
CA LYS A 31 -1.09 15.51 -2.33
C LYS A 31 0.36 15.17 -2.04
N SER A 32 0.70 13.88 -2.09
CA SER A 32 2.07 13.41 -1.98
C SER A 32 2.25 12.11 -2.75
N THR A 33 3.48 11.81 -3.14
CA THR A 33 3.83 10.49 -3.67
C THR A 33 4.12 9.49 -2.55
N PRO A 34 3.94 8.17 -2.78
CA PRO A 34 4.29 7.15 -1.80
C PRO A 34 5.78 7.21 -1.43
N LEU A 35 6.65 7.51 -2.39
CA LEU A 35 8.09 7.58 -2.15
C LEU A 35 8.45 8.82 -1.32
N ALA A 36 7.82 9.98 -1.57
CA ALA A 36 7.99 11.18 -0.75
C ALA A 36 7.56 10.94 0.71
N GLN A 37 6.40 10.30 0.93
CA GLN A 37 5.93 9.97 2.28
C GLN A 37 6.89 9.02 3.01
N LYS A 38 7.41 8.01 2.31
CA LYS A 38 8.40 7.08 2.90
C LYS A 38 9.72 7.76 3.21
N LEU A 39 10.22 8.62 2.31
CA LEU A 39 11.44 9.40 2.55
C LEU A 39 11.26 10.34 3.73
N PHE A 40 10.07 10.92 3.90
CA PHE A 40 9.75 11.73 5.06
C PHE A 40 9.81 10.95 6.36
N ALA A 41 9.20 9.76 6.42
CA ALA A 41 9.28 8.92 7.62
C ALA A 41 10.71 8.48 7.95
N ILE A 42 11.51 8.13 6.93
CA ILE A 42 12.94 7.88 7.09
C ILE A 42 13.65 9.13 7.64
N GLY A 43 13.28 10.32 7.14
CA GLY A 43 13.79 11.59 7.60
C GLY A 43 13.42 11.95 9.04
N LEU A 44 12.19 11.65 9.47
CA LEU A 44 11.78 11.85 10.88
C LEU A 44 12.61 11.02 11.86
N GLN A 45 13.07 9.84 11.42
CA GLN A 45 13.94 8.96 12.18
C GLN A 45 15.40 9.42 12.20
N ASN A 46 15.88 10.04 11.12
CA ASN A 46 17.28 10.43 10.91
C ASN A 46 17.44 11.95 10.75
N LYS A 47 16.70 12.71 11.57
CA LYS A 47 16.67 14.17 11.51
C LYS A 47 17.86 14.80 12.26
N ARG A 48 18.38 15.88 11.68
CA ARG A 48 19.28 16.84 12.34
C ARG A 48 18.77 18.26 12.13
N ILE A 49 19.14 19.18 13.01
CA ILE A 49 18.89 20.61 12.80
C ILE A 49 20.13 21.20 12.14
N ASP A 50 19.96 21.97 11.07
CA ASP A 50 21.05 22.72 10.46
C ASP A 50 21.25 24.09 11.13
N GLU A 51 22.30 24.82 10.71
CA GLU A 51 22.64 26.14 11.27
C GLU A 51 21.53 27.18 11.06
N THR A 52 20.61 26.94 10.12
CA THR A 52 19.48 27.81 9.80
C THR A 52 18.19 27.38 10.50
N ASN A 53 18.26 26.54 11.55
CA ASN A 53 17.11 26.04 12.30
C ASN A 53 16.12 25.20 11.46
N HIS A 54 16.54 24.71 10.30
CA HIS A 54 15.73 23.80 9.49
C HIS A 54 16.00 22.36 9.90
N VAL A 55 14.96 21.52 9.85
CA VAL A 55 15.18 20.08 9.96
C VAL A 55 15.70 19.56 8.62
N VAL A 56 16.81 18.85 8.67
CA VAL A 56 17.47 18.25 7.52
C VAL A 56 17.57 16.74 7.71
N MET A 57 17.28 15.99 6.65
CA MET A 57 17.67 14.59 6.53
C MET A 57 18.85 14.51 5.57
N GLU A 58 19.89 13.79 5.99
CA GLU A 58 21.01 13.42 5.14
C GLU A 58 21.20 11.91 5.19
N MET A 59 21.20 11.27 4.03
CA MET A 59 21.37 9.83 3.95
C MET A 59 22.07 9.42 2.66
N SER A 60 22.99 8.44 2.77
CA SER A 60 23.61 7.91 1.56
C SER A 60 22.60 7.12 0.73
N GLY A 61 22.68 7.24 -0.59
CA GLY A 61 21.84 6.50 -1.50
C GLY A 61 21.99 4.97 -1.35
N THR A 62 23.17 4.50 -0.93
CA THR A 62 23.39 3.09 -0.57
C THR A 62 22.63 2.64 0.67
N GLU A 63 22.39 3.53 1.63
CA GLU A 63 21.55 3.24 2.80
C GLU A 63 20.08 3.24 2.41
N LEU A 64 19.65 4.21 1.60
CA LEU A 64 18.29 4.26 1.06
C LEU A 64 17.94 2.99 0.29
N GLN A 65 18.80 2.54 -0.64
CA GLN A 65 18.59 1.27 -1.38
C GLN A 65 18.35 0.09 -0.44
N LYS A 66 19.16 0.01 0.63
CA LYS A 66 19.03 -1.04 1.64
C LYS A 66 17.75 -0.89 2.43
N ILE A 67 17.36 0.31 2.85
CA ILE A 67 16.11 0.55 3.61
C ILE A 67 14.90 0.17 2.77
N PHE A 68 14.86 0.54 1.49
CA PHE A 68 13.76 0.19 0.58
C PHE A 68 13.76 -1.26 0.09
N ASN A 69 14.78 -2.06 0.44
CA ASN A 69 15.00 -3.41 -0.09
C ASN A 69 15.08 -3.43 -1.62
N ASN A 70 15.43 -2.31 -2.25
CA ASN A 70 15.35 -2.17 -3.68
C ASN A 70 16.71 -2.50 -4.30
N LYS A 71 16.79 -3.65 -4.98
CA LYS A 71 17.98 -4.10 -5.71
C LYS A 71 18.04 -3.57 -7.14
N SER A 72 17.08 -2.74 -7.55
CA SER A 72 17.00 -2.23 -8.92
C SER A 72 18.12 -1.24 -9.24
N HIS A 73 18.72 -1.39 -10.43
CA HIS A 73 19.61 -0.39 -11.02
C HIS A 73 18.94 0.99 -11.18
N ASN A 74 17.61 1.05 -11.23
CA ASN A 74 16.85 2.28 -11.45
C ASN A 74 16.53 3.07 -10.18
N PHE A 75 17.05 2.68 -9.01
CA PHE A 75 16.75 3.38 -7.77
C PHE A 75 17.29 4.82 -7.73
N TYR A 76 18.54 5.04 -8.18
CA TYR A 76 19.14 6.38 -8.15
C TYR A 76 18.46 7.37 -9.11
N PRO A 77 18.18 6.99 -10.37
CA PRO A 77 17.40 7.85 -11.27
C PRO A 77 16.01 8.22 -10.70
N GLN A 78 15.39 7.33 -9.91
CA GLN A 78 14.11 7.64 -9.27
C GLN A 78 14.25 8.70 -8.17
N ILE A 79 15.32 8.64 -7.36
CA ILE A 79 15.59 9.65 -6.33
C ILE A 79 15.99 10.99 -6.95
N GLU A 80 16.77 10.96 -8.04
CA GLU A 80 17.14 12.16 -8.80
C GLU A 80 15.92 12.86 -9.39
N LYS A 81 15.05 12.11 -10.10
CA LYS A 81 13.79 12.64 -10.63
C LYS A 81 12.89 13.24 -9.56
N LEU A 82 12.92 12.70 -8.34
CA LEU A 82 12.15 13.26 -7.21
C LEU A 82 12.67 14.60 -6.70
N CYS A 83 13.97 14.88 -6.87
CA CYS A 83 14.62 16.13 -6.49
C CYS A 83 14.64 17.16 -7.63
N ASP A 84 14.21 16.77 -8.83
CA ASP A 84 14.22 17.64 -10.00
C ASP A 84 12.88 18.38 -10.14
N ARG A 85 12.91 19.71 -9.97
CA ARG A 85 11.72 20.56 -10.12
C ARG A 85 11.30 20.73 -11.57
N THR A 86 12.19 20.50 -12.53
CA THR A 86 11.90 20.72 -13.95
C THR A 86 10.93 19.69 -14.51
N VAL A 87 10.90 18.49 -13.93
CA VAL A 87 9.99 17.39 -14.31
C VAL A 87 8.65 17.40 -13.57
N ALA A 88 8.39 18.40 -12.71
CA ALA A 88 7.19 18.47 -11.85
C ALA A 88 5.86 18.49 -12.62
N LYS A 89 5.88 18.86 -13.91
CA LYS A 89 4.69 18.83 -14.78
C LYS A 89 4.30 17.41 -15.23
N GLU A 90 5.28 16.52 -15.36
CA GLU A 90 5.10 15.16 -15.89
C GLU A 90 5.15 14.09 -14.79
N HIS A 91 5.87 14.37 -13.71
CA HIS A 91 6.12 13.45 -12.62
C HIS A 91 5.98 14.15 -11.28
N ALA A 92 5.42 13.45 -10.30
CA ALA A 92 5.27 14.00 -8.97
C ALA A 92 6.61 13.98 -8.22
N THR A 93 6.96 15.09 -7.56
CA THR A 93 8.26 15.36 -6.92
C THR A 93 8.13 15.43 -5.40
N LEU A 94 9.27 15.57 -4.70
CA LEU A 94 9.28 15.86 -3.25
C LEU A 94 8.65 17.22 -2.92
N PHE A 95 8.64 18.13 -3.89
CA PHE A 95 8.18 19.51 -3.76
C PHE A 95 6.67 19.66 -3.89
N ASP A 96 5.97 18.68 -4.47
CA ASP A 96 4.52 18.76 -4.64
C ASP A 96 3.77 18.56 -3.32
N TRP A 97 4.49 18.10 -2.29
CA TRP A 97 3.88 17.88 -1.01
C TRP A 97 3.67 19.19 -0.27
N ASN A 98 2.42 19.62 -0.26
CA ASN A 98 1.96 20.81 0.45
C ASN A 98 1.04 20.39 1.59
N LEU A 99 1.22 21.01 2.76
CA LEU A 99 0.36 20.84 3.92
C LEU A 99 -0.50 22.07 4.10
N LEU A 100 -1.80 21.83 4.18
CA LEU A 100 -2.75 22.80 4.71
C LEU A 100 -2.78 22.67 6.25
N ILE A 101 -2.21 23.66 6.94
CA ILE A 101 -2.14 23.68 8.41
C ILE A 101 -3.01 24.80 8.97
N LYS A 102 -3.81 24.45 9.97
CA LYS A 102 -4.71 25.35 10.72
C LYS A 102 -3.98 25.84 11.96
N ASN A 103 -3.72 27.15 12.07
CA ASN A 103 -3.40 27.73 13.37
C ASN A 103 -4.71 28.16 14.05
N LYS A 104 -5.08 27.47 15.15
CA LYS A 104 -6.33 27.72 15.88
C LYS A 104 -6.35 29.07 16.58
N GLU A 105 -5.20 29.63 16.93
CA GLU A 105 -5.09 30.88 17.69
C GLU A 105 -5.22 32.11 16.77
N ASP A 106 -4.64 32.05 15.56
CA ASP A 106 -4.55 33.20 14.67
C ASP A 106 -5.63 33.29 13.58
N LYS A 107 -6.53 32.30 13.47
CA LYS A 107 -7.49 32.15 12.34
C LYS A 107 -6.81 32.23 10.96
N LYS A 108 -5.54 31.82 10.86
CA LYS A 108 -4.78 31.79 9.61
C LYS A 108 -4.68 30.37 9.08
N LEU A 109 -5.06 30.21 7.82
CA LEU A 109 -4.86 29.01 7.04
C LEU A 109 -3.67 29.22 6.12
N GLU A 110 -2.61 28.48 6.37
CA GLU A 110 -1.38 28.59 5.61
C GLU A 110 -1.12 27.28 4.88
N ALA A 111 -0.83 27.40 3.58
CA ALA A 111 -0.36 26.29 2.76
C ALA A 111 1.17 26.33 2.78
N HIS A 112 1.77 25.34 3.44
CA HIS A 112 3.21 25.21 3.56
C HIS A 112 3.69 24.04 2.74
N GLN A 113 4.65 24.29 1.85
CA GLN A 113 5.38 23.21 1.22
C GLN A 113 6.18 22.45 2.28
N VAL A 114 6.17 21.12 2.25
CA VAL A 114 6.88 20.30 3.26
C VAL A 114 8.38 20.37 3.07
N VAL A 115 8.82 20.24 1.82
CA VAL A 115 10.22 20.21 1.44
C VAL A 115 10.56 21.51 0.73
N THR A 116 11.47 22.29 1.31
CA THR A 116 11.94 23.55 0.71
C THR A 116 13.10 23.31 -0.23
N ASP A 117 14.03 22.44 0.14
CA ASP A 117 15.20 22.09 -0.68
C ASP A 117 15.42 20.57 -0.67
N ALA A 118 15.80 20.01 -1.81
CA ALA A 118 16.25 18.64 -1.91
C ALA A 118 17.41 18.57 -2.91
N SER A 119 18.45 17.79 -2.59
CA SER A 119 19.58 17.57 -3.49
C SER A 119 20.07 16.13 -3.39
N PHE A 120 20.45 15.56 -4.52
CA PHE A 120 21.10 14.27 -4.58
C PHE A 120 22.47 14.45 -5.24
N LYS A 121 23.54 14.49 -4.45
CA LYS A 121 24.91 14.72 -4.93
C LYS A 121 25.86 13.73 -4.30
N ASN A 122 26.81 13.22 -5.08
CA ASN A 122 27.85 12.28 -4.61
C ASN A 122 27.25 11.10 -3.82
N ASN A 123 26.17 10.51 -4.33
CA ASN A 123 25.45 9.41 -3.68
C ASN A 123 24.92 9.75 -2.27
N THR A 124 24.61 11.02 -2.01
CA THR A 124 24.03 11.49 -0.75
C THR A 124 22.78 12.30 -1.06
N LEU A 125 21.66 11.89 -0.47
CA LEU A 125 20.40 12.62 -0.49
C LEU A 125 20.36 13.56 0.70
N VAL A 126 20.12 14.83 0.44
CA VAL A 126 19.85 15.85 1.45
C VAL A 126 18.45 16.40 1.20
N ILE A 127 17.57 16.31 2.19
CA ILE A 127 16.24 16.92 2.17
C ILE A 127 16.17 17.93 3.30
N ARG A 128 15.84 19.17 2.98
CA ARG A 128 15.53 20.23 3.94
C ARG A 128 14.02 20.43 4.01
N TYR A 129 13.47 20.29 5.22
CA TYR A 129 12.08 20.57 5.49
C TYR A 129 11.87 22.05 5.79
N ASN A 130 10.68 22.54 5.50
CA ASN A 130 10.26 23.90 5.82
C ASN A 130 10.41 24.18 7.31
N GLU A 131 11.04 25.32 7.67
CA GLU A 131 11.24 25.75 9.06
C GLU A 131 9.92 25.82 9.84
N PHE A 132 8.82 26.15 9.19
CA PHE A 132 7.50 26.16 9.82
C PHE A 132 7.14 24.79 10.43
N LEU A 133 7.64 23.70 9.83
CA LEU A 133 7.42 22.35 10.32
C LEU A 133 8.44 21.92 11.36
N THR A 134 9.55 22.65 11.55
CA THR A 134 10.59 22.32 12.53
C THR A 134 9.99 22.11 13.93
N PRO A 135 9.14 23.01 14.48
CA PRO A 135 8.50 22.76 15.77
C PRO A 135 7.66 21.50 15.78
N GLN A 136 6.92 21.19 14.72
CA GLN A 136 6.06 19.99 14.67
C GLN A 136 6.86 18.69 14.52
N ILE A 137 7.99 18.74 13.80
CA ILE A 137 8.90 17.61 13.58
C ILE A 137 9.75 17.36 14.84
N MET A 138 10.15 18.41 15.56
CA MET A 138 10.97 18.34 16.76
C MET A 138 10.14 18.12 18.03
N ARG A 139 9.02 18.83 18.20
CA ARG A 139 8.11 18.74 19.37
C ARG A 139 7.16 17.56 19.31
N ALA A 140 7.54 16.46 18.67
CA ALA A 140 6.80 15.20 18.77
C ALA A 140 6.91 14.56 20.19
N GLU A 141 7.00 15.38 21.24
CA GLU A 141 7.00 14.99 22.65
C GLU A 141 5.57 14.92 23.21
N LYS A 142 4.63 15.74 22.69
CA LYS A 142 3.20 15.77 23.08
C LYS A 142 2.32 15.73 21.83
N ASN A 143 1.23 14.97 21.85
CA ASN A 143 0.28 14.82 20.72
C ASN A 143 0.90 14.27 19.41
N TYR A 144 1.58 13.13 19.53
CA TYR A 144 2.14 12.41 18.39
C TYR A 144 1.53 11.01 18.28
N THR A 145 1.67 10.42 17.10
CA THR A 145 1.38 9.01 16.87
C THR A 145 2.70 8.26 16.68
N LEU A 146 2.82 7.09 17.30
CA LEU A 146 3.96 6.20 17.13
C LEU A 146 3.67 5.25 15.96
N LEU A 147 4.47 5.35 14.91
CA LEU A 147 4.24 4.65 13.64
C LEU A 147 5.41 3.70 13.35
N ALA A 148 5.09 2.50 12.88
CA ALA A 148 6.11 1.49 12.60
C ALA A 148 6.69 1.71 11.19
N LEU A 149 8.01 1.92 11.10
CA LEU A 149 8.65 2.24 9.82
C LEU A 149 8.58 1.07 8.83
N ASN A 150 8.78 -0.16 9.30
CA ASN A 150 8.63 -1.38 8.51
C ASN A 150 7.24 -1.48 7.86
N GLU A 151 6.16 -1.23 8.60
CA GLU A 151 4.79 -1.28 8.09
C GLU A 151 4.61 -0.26 6.97
N MET A 152 5.03 0.99 7.19
CA MET A 152 4.93 2.05 6.19
C MET A 152 5.73 1.76 4.91
N LEU A 153 6.94 1.22 5.03
CA LEU A 153 7.79 0.90 3.87
C LEU A 153 7.19 -0.19 2.98
N CYS A 154 6.42 -1.12 3.55
CA CYS A 154 5.77 -2.22 2.85
C CYS A 154 4.52 -1.80 2.05
N LEU A 155 3.90 -0.67 2.39
CA LEU A 155 2.72 -0.13 1.70
C LEU A 155 3.09 0.43 0.32
N LYS A 156 2.37 0.06 -0.73
CA LYS A 156 2.64 0.48 -2.11
C LYS A 156 1.88 1.74 -2.49
N SER A 157 0.64 1.88 -2.02
CA SER A 157 -0.22 3.01 -2.35
C SER A 157 -0.04 4.16 -1.37
N GLY A 158 0.00 5.39 -1.88
CA GLY A 158 0.02 6.61 -1.05
C GLY A 158 -1.27 6.76 -0.26
N HIS A 159 -2.41 6.30 -0.81
CA HIS A 159 -3.67 6.27 -0.08
C HIS A 159 -3.61 5.32 1.11
N SER A 160 -3.00 4.12 0.95
CA SER A 160 -2.80 3.19 2.07
C SER A 160 -1.93 3.80 3.15
N ILE A 161 -0.83 4.47 2.77
CA ILE A 161 0.07 5.13 3.74
C ILE A 161 -0.69 6.19 4.53
N THR A 162 -1.38 7.11 3.87
CA THR A 162 -2.12 8.17 4.56
C THR A 162 -3.28 7.61 5.41
N LEU A 163 -3.96 6.57 4.93
CA LEU A 163 -5.03 5.90 5.67
C LEU A 163 -4.48 5.20 6.93
N TYR A 164 -3.34 4.52 6.83
CA TYR A 164 -2.66 3.91 7.96
C TYR A 164 -2.34 4.95 9.04
N GLU A 165 -1.68 6.05 8.67
CA GLU A 165 -1.31 7.12 9.61
C GLU A 165 -2.56 7.70 10.29
N THR A 166 -3.61 7.95 9.51
CA THR A 166 -4.89 8.48 9.99
C THR A 166 -5.56 7.55 11.00
N LEU A 167 -5.76 6.28 10.63
CA LEU A 167 -6.48 5.32 11.45
C LEU A 167 -5.67 4.94 12.70
N LYS A 168 -4.34 4.82 12.58
CA LYS A 168 -3.48 4.57 13.74
C LYS A 168 -3.52 5.73 14.73
N SER A 169 -3.44 6.98 14.25
CA SER A 169 -3.57 8.16 15.10
C SER A 169 -4.92 8.23 15.81
N ALA A 170 -6.01 7.93 15.09
CA ALA A 170 -7.35 7.90 15.66
C ALA A 170 -7.53 6.77 16.69
N TYR A 171 -7.02 5.57 16.38
CA TYR A 171 -7.04 4.41 17.28
C TYR A 171 -6.27 4.68 18.57
N ASP A 172 -5.02 5.13 18.48
CA ASP A 172 -4.18 5.39 19.65
C ASP A 172 -4.82 6.44 20.57
N ARG A 173 -5.46 7.46 19.98
CA ARG A 173 -6.22 8.47 20.71
C ARG A 173 -7.45 7.89 21.39
N ALA A 174 -8.31 7.16 20.66
CA ALA A 174 -9.53 6.58 21.21
C ALA A 174 -9.23 5.57 22.33
N LYS A 175 -8.17 4.78 22.16
CA LYS A 175 -7.68 3.84 23.16
C LYS A 175 -7.23 4.53 24.45
N TRP A 176 -6.52 5.65 24.33
CA TRP A 176 -6.13 6.47 25.49
C TRP A 176 -7.35 7.10 26.18
N GLU A 177 -8.28 7.69 25.42
CA GLU A 177 -9.49 8.35 25.96
C GLU A 177 -10.41 7.35 26.69
N ASN A 178 -10.53 6.12 26.19
CA ASN A 178 -11.38 5.08 26.79
C ASN A 178 -10.69 4.22 27.86
N GLY A 179 -9.44 4.55 28.22
CA GLY A 179 -8.70 3.85 29.28
C GLY A 179 -8.38 2.39 28.94
N ASN A 180 -8.16 2.06 27.66
CA ASN A 180 -7.87 0.70 27.16
C ASN A 180 -8.96 -0.34 27.44
N LYS A 181 -10.23 0.06 27.52
CA LYS A 181 -11.35 -0.88 27.78
C LYS A 181 -11.83 -1.62 26.55
N ASP A 182 -11.86 -0.95 25.41
CA ASP A 182 -12.29 -1.53 24.14
C ASP A 182 -11.08 -1.83 23.24
N ASP A 183 -11.16 -2.92 22.48
CA ASP A 183 -10.13 -3.32 21.52
C ASP A 183 -10.45 -2.88 20.09
N ILE A 184 -11.72 -2.57 19.82
CA ILE A 184 -12.24 -2.15 18.51
C ILE A 184 -12.85 -0.76 18.66
N TYR A 185 -12.40 0.18 17.82
CA TYR A 185 -12.94 1.54 17.77
C TYR A 185 -13.49 1.84 16.37
N ALA A 186 -14.64 2.53 16.32
CA ALA A 186 -15.30 2.91 15.08
C ALA A 186 -15.02 4.37 14.72
N PHE A 187 -14.55 4.62 13.49
CA PHE A 187 -14.26 5.96 12.97
C PHE A 187 -15.07 6.22 11.70
N ARG A 188 -15.84 7.30 11.69
CA ARG A 188 -16.68 7.67 10.54
C ARG A 188 -16.06 8.83 9.78
N PHE A 189 -15.92 8.67 8.47
CA PHE A 189 -15.46 9.73 7.58
C PHE A 189 -16.48 9.95 6.47
N ARG A 190 -16.78 11.20 6.15
CA ARG A 190 -17.54 11.51 4.93
C ARG A 190 -16.69 11.21 3.70
N ARG A 191 -17.33 10.87 2.57
CA ARG A 191 -16.62 10.57 1.32
C ARG A 191 -15.73 11.73 0.87
N THR A 192 -16.27 12.94 0.82
CA THR A 192 -15.53 14.14 0.41
C THR A 192 -14.39 14.44 1.38
N GLU A 193 -14.62 14.34 2.68
CA GLU A 193 -13.58 14.47 3.71
C GLU A 193 -12.41 13.50 3.45
N LEU A 194 -12.72 12.24 3.21
CA LEU A 194 -11.72 11.20 3.01
C LEU A 194 -10.95 11.42 1.70
N LYS A 195 -11.61 11.89 0.63
CA LYS A 195 -10.93 12.28 -0.62
C LYS A 195 -9.87 13.38 -0.39
N PHE A 196 -10.19 14.41 0.41
CA PHE A 196 -9.22 15.45 0.77
C PHE A 196 -8.07 14.91 1.63
N ARG A 197 -8.41 14.10 2.64
CA ARG A 197 -7.42 13.53 3.55
C ARG A 197 -6.44 12.61 2.82
N LEU A 198 -6.92 11.80 1.88
CA LEU A 198 -6.10 10.91 1.07
C LEU A 198 -5.35 11.62 -0.09
N GLY A 199 -5.48 12.94 -0.21
CA GLY A 199 -4.83 13.74 -1.26
C GLY A 199 -5.35 13.47 -2.67
N ILE A 200 -6.59 12.98 -2.79
CA ILE A 200 -7.23 12.66 -4.09
C ILE A 200 -7.77 13.92 -4.75
N VAL A 201 -8.38 14.79 -3.94
CA VAL A 201 -8.88 16.11 -4.32
C VAL A 201 -8.17 17.18 -3.50
N GLU A 202 -8.11 18.39 -4.07
CA GLU A 202 -7.46 19.55 -3.48
C GLU A 202 -8.39 20.76 -3.53
N SER A 203 -8.05 21.80 -2.77
CA SER A 203 -8.82 23.05 -2.78
C SER A 203 -8.61 23.89 -4.03
N HIS A 204 -7.57 23.60 -4.84
CA HIS A 204 -7.21 24.35 -6.04
C HIS A 204 -7.11 25.88 -5.82
N GLY A 205 -6.75 26.29 -4.60
CA GLY A 205 -6.69 27.71 -4.23
C GLY A 205 -8.06 28.37 -4.00
N ASN A 206 -9.18 27.66 -4.18
CA ASN A 206 -10.52 28.18 -4.00
C ASN A 206 -10.78 28.58 -2.53
N ARG A 207 -11.09 29.86 -2.32
CA ARG A 207 -11.30 30.45 -0.99
C ARG A 207 -12.51 29.87 -0.26
N ILE A 208 -13.59 29.53 -0.98
CA ILE A 208 -14.80 28.97 -0.38
C ILE A 208 -14.51 27.58 0.17
N ILE A 209 -13.90 26.71 -0.64
CA ILE A 209 -13.51 25.36 -0.19
C ILE A 209 -12.57 25.46 1.02
N LYS A 210 -11.59 26.36 0.98
CA LYS A 210 -10.67 26.58 2.11
C LYS A 210 -11.40 27.01 3.39
N ASN A 211 -12.24 28.04 3.30
CA ASN A 211 -13.02 28.53 4.44
C ASN A 211 -13.96 27.47 5.00
N GLU A 212 -14.57 26.64 4.14
CA GLU A 212 -15.47 25.59 4.59
C GLU A 212 -14.71 24.49 5.33
N LEU A 213 -13.55 24.09 4.79
CA LEU A 213 -12.65 23.12 5.38
C LEU A 213 -12.02 23.56 6.72
N GLU A 214 -12.11 24.85 7.08
CA GLU A 214 -11.67 25.42 8.36
C GLU A 214 -12.69 25.27 9.49
N LYS A 215 -13.98 25.15 9.15
CA LYS A 215 -15.06 25.03 10.13
C LYS A 215 -14.94 23.72 10.92
N ASP A 216 -15.43 23.73 12.15
CA ASP A 216 -15.44 22.51 12.98
C ASP A 216 -16.42 21.46 12.42
N ASN A 217 -17.46 21.92 11.72
CA ASN A 217 -18.37 21.08 10.96
C ASN A 217 -18.47 21.61 9.50
N PRO A 218 -17.53 21.21 8.61
CA PRO A 218 -17.55 21.62 7.21
C PRO A 218 -18.78 21.11 6.46
N ASP A 219 -19.36 21.96 5.64
CA ASP A 219 -20.36 21.56 4.65
C ASP A 219 -19.70 20.87 3.45
N TYR A 220 -19.55 19.55 3.58
CA TYR A 220 -18.98 18.72 2.52
C TYR A 220 -19.87 18.58 1.29
N ALA A 221 -21.17 18.90 1.37
CA ALA A 221 -22.05 18.90 0.20
C ALA A 221 -21.79 20.14 -0.67
N LEU A 222 -21.65 21.31 -0.04
CA LEU A 222 -21.21 22.52 -0.73
C LEU A 222 -19.86 22.32 -1.40
N ILE A 223 -18.90 21.72 -0.71
CA ILE A 223 -17.57 21.45 -1.27
C ILE A 223 -17.67 20.48 -2.47
N GLU A 224 -18.46 19.41 -2.36
CA GLU A 224 -18.63 18.45 -3.46
C GLU A 224 -19.22 19.11 -4.71
N ASN A 225 -20.24 19.98 -4.55
CA ASN A 225 -20.83 20.74 -5.65
C ASN A 225 -19.80 21.63 -6.36
N ILE A 226 -18.99 22.40 -5.61
CA ILE A 226 -17.95 23.25 -6.19
C ILE A 226 -16.92 22.40 -6.94
N LEU A 227 -16.53 21.25 -6.39
CA LEU A 227 -15.59 20.35 -7.06
C LEU A 227 -16.17 19.75 -8.35
N ASP A 228 -17.45 19.41 -8.37
CA ASP A 228 -18.14 18.87 -9.54
C ASP A 228 -18.31 19.92 -10.64
N GLU A 229 -18.75 21.13 -10.30
CA GLU A 229 -18.92 22.25 -11.25
C GLU A 229 -17.61 22.63 -11.95
N ASN A 230 -16.49 22.55 -11.24
CA ASN A 230 -15.17 22.87 -11.78
C ASN A 230 -14.46 21.66 -12.41
N GLY A 231 -15.07 20.46 -12.40
CA GLY A 231 -14.46 19.23 -12.91
C GLY A 231 -13.24 18.75 -12.10
N TRP A 232 -13.09 19.20 -10.86
CA TRP A 232 -11.99 18.86 -9.96
C TRP A 232 -12.28 17.64 -9.09
N ASN A 233 -13.54 17.21 -9.02
CA ASN A 233 -13.91 16.02 -8.26
C ASN A 233 -13.37 14.75 -8.94
N LYS A 234 -12.95 13.79 -8.11
CA LYS A 234 -12.51 12.47 -8.56
C LYS A 234 -13.33 11.40 -7.85
N TYR A 235 -13.55 10.28 -8.53
CA TYR A 235 -14.44 9.23 -8.07
C TYR A 235 -15.84 9.78 -7.72
N THR A 236 -16.47 10.43 -8.69
CA THR A 236 -17.85 10.95 -8.58
C THR A 236 -18.85 9.82 -8.33
N VAL A 237 -18.65 8.67 -8.98
CA VAL A 237 -19.39 7.44 -8.70
C VAL A 237 -18.90 6.81 -7.38
N PRO A 238 -19.76 6.69 -6.34
CA PRO A 238 -19.35 6.22 -5.01
C PRO A 238 -18.73 4.81 -5.02
N GLY A 239 -19.28 3.91 -5.84
CA GLY A 239 -18.77 2.55 -5.98
C GLY A 239 -17.33 2.46 -6.46
N ASN A 240 -16.88 3.40 -7.32
CA ASN A 240 -15.50 3.45 -7.78
C ASN A 240 -14.56 3.88 -6.65
N PHE A 241 -14.94 4.87 -5.84
CA PHE A 241 -14.15 5.27 -4.68
C PHE A 241 -13.97 4.10 -3.70
N ASN A 242 -15.05 3.40 -3.37
CA ASN A 242 -15.01 2.26 -2.46
C ASN A 242 -14.13 1.12 -3.01
N ARG A 243 -14.34 0.71 -4.27
CA ARG A 243 -13.59 -0.38 -4.89
C ARG A 243 -12.12 -0.03 -5.07
N ASP A 244 -11.82 1.14 -5.62
CA ASP A 244 -10.48 1.46 -6.12
C ASP A 244 -9.58 2.15 -5.10
N VAL A 245 -10.16 2.74 -4.04
CA VAL A 245 -9.40 3.40 -2.99
C VAL A 245 -9.57 2.65 -1.66
N ILE A 246 -10.80 2.54 -1.15
CA ILE A 246 -11.05 2.04 0.21
C ILE A 246 -10.69 0.56 0.33
N LYS A 247 -11.33 -0.31 -0.45
CA LYS A 247 -11.09 -1.76 -0.40
C LYS A 247 -9.63 -2.10 -0.69
N LYS A 248 -9.01 -1.47 -1.70
CA LYS A 248 -7.58 -1.70 -2.01
C LYS A 248 -6.67 -1.28 -0.86
N SER A 249 -6.93 -0.12 -0.25
CA SER A 249 -6.13 0.36 0.87
C SER A 249 -6.33 -0.53 2.10
N VAL A 250 -7.57 -0.83 2.47
CA VAL A 250 -7.91 -1.70 3.61
C VAL A 250 -7.30 -3.10 3.46
N ASN A 251 -7.42 -3.73 2.27
CA ASN A 251 -6.80 -5.03 2.01
C ASN A 251 -5.27 -4.96 2.15
N GLU A 252 -4.65 -3.87 1.69
CA GLU A 252 -3.21 -3.67 1.86
C GLU A 252 -2.82 -3.47 3.33
N LEU A 253 -3.59 -2.71 4.10
CA LEU A 253 -3.36 -2.50 5.53
C LEU A 253 -3.53 -3.79 6.33
N ASN A 254 -4.61 -4.51 6.09
CA ASN A 254 -4.91 -5.80 6.72
C ASN A 254 -3.90 -6.89 6.34
N SER A 255 -3.13 -6.76 5.26
CA SER A 255 -2.11 -7.76 4.91
C SER A 255 -0.71 -7.39 5.38
N LYS A 256 -0.41 -6.10 5.58
CA LYS A 256 0.98 -5.62 5.77
C LYS A 256 1.23 -4.84 7.05
N THR A 257 0.20 -4.58 7.83
CA THR A 257 0.31 -3.78 9.06
C THR A 257 -0.33 -4.51 10.24
N SER A 258 0.00 -4.04 11.43
CA SER A 258 -0.60 -4.47 12.69
C SER A 258 -2.07 -4.06 12.86
N LEU A 259 -2.64 -3.25 11.96
CA LEU A 259 -4.07 -2.92 12.00
C LEU A 259 -4.91 -4.07 11.44
N SER A 260 -6.05 -4.32 12.08
CA SER A 260 -7.19 -5.05 11.53
C SER A 260 -8.34 -4.06 11.33
N ILE A 261 -8.85 -4.00 10.11
CA ILE A 261 -9.79 -2.98 9.68
C ILE A 261 -10.95 -3.64 8.95
N GLU A 262 -12.15 -3.40 9.45
CA GLU A 262 -13.40 -3.70 8.76
C GLU A 262 -14.09 -2.40 8.36
N THR A 263 -14.83 -2.42 7.24
CA THR A 263 -15.48 -1.22 6.73
C THR A 263 -16.92 -1.44 6.37
N GLU A 264 -17.78 -0.50 6.75
CA GLU A 264 -19.18 -0.46 6.36
C GLU A 264 -19.53 0.90 5.74
N PRO A 265 -20.44 0.95 4.75
CA PRO A 265 -20.98 2.21 4.26
C PRO A 265 -21.67 2.97 5.38
N TRP A 266 -21.39 4.26 5.50
CA TRP A 266 -22.13 5.14 6.40
C TRP A 266 -23.25 5.83 5.63
N THR A 267 -24.49 5.48 5.97
CA THR A 267 -25.70 6.06 5.38
C THR A 267 -26.50 6.80 6.45
N MET A 268 -27.21 7.87 6.07
CA MET A 268 -28.14 8.55 7.00
C MET A 268 -29.47 7.82 7.11
N ASP A 269 -29.99 7.27 6.00
CA ASP A 269 -31.30 6.58 5.95
C ASP A 269 -31.27 5.29 5.09
N GLY A 270 -30.12 4.62 4.98
CA GLY A 270 -29.97 3.40 4.15
C GLY A 270 -29.99 3.62 2.63
N LYS A 271 -30.27 4.84 2.15
CA LYS A 271 -30.41 5.16 0.71
C LYS A 271 -29.23 5.92 0.11
N ASN A 272 -28.65 6.86 0.86
CA ASN A 272 -27.55 7.69 0.40
C ASN A 272 -26.27 7.35 1.16
N ASP A 273 -25.29 6.77 0.45
CA ASP A 273 -23.94 6.54 0.95
C ASP A 273 -23.20 7.89 1.09
N ILE A 274 -23.00 8.30 2.34
CA ILE A 274 -22.40 9.58 2.74
C ILE A 274 -20.92 9.40 3.05
N GLY A 275 -20.48 8.18 3.36
CA GLY A 275 -19.13 7.94 3.84
C GLY A 275 -18.84 6.50 4.23
N THR A 276 -17.80 6.32 5.03
CA THR A 276 -17.36 4.99 5.44
C THR A 276 -17.10 4.98 6.93
N THR A 277 -17.63 3.96 7.60
CA THR A 277 -17.28 3.61 8.98
C THR A 277 -16.14 2.59 8.93
N PHE A 278 -15.05 2.88 9.64
CA PHE A 278 -13.91 1.99 9.82
C PHE A 278 -13.93 1.46 11.24
N TYR A 279 -14.03 0.15 11.39
CA TYR A 279 -13.84 -0.54 12.67
C TYR A 279 -12.39 -0.99 12.73
N VAL A 280 -11.63 -0.42 13.66
CA VAL A 280 -10.18 -0.60 13.73
C VAL A 280 -9.80 -1.25 15.04
N SER A 281 -9.00 -2.31 14.96
CA SER A 281 -8.33 -2.94 16.08
C SER A 281 -6.86 -3.22 15.76
N MET A 282 -6.10 -3.57 16.79
CA MET A 282 -4.73 -4.05 16.63
C MET A 282 -4.75 -5.57 16.57
N LYS A 283 -4.09 -6.15 15.56
CA LYS A 283 -3.78 -7.58 15.57
C LYS A 283 -2.84 -7.85 16.72
N ASP A 284 -3.10 -8.91 17.46
CA ASP A 284 -2.14 -9.36 18.45
C ASP A 284 -0.83 -9.73 17.75
N LYS A 285 0.32 -9.51 18.41
CA LYS A 285 1.63 -10.00 17.92
C LYS A 285 1.70 -11.54 17.80
N LYS A 286 0.59 -12.24 18.07
CA LYS A 286 0.38 -13.68 17.86
C LYS A 286 -0.44 -14.00 16.59
N ASP A 287 -0.98 -12.98 15.90
CA ASP A 287 -1.94 -13.11 14.80
C ASP A 287 -1.36 -12.81 13.41
N ASP A 288 -0.06 -13.03 13.20
CA ASP A 288 0.48 -13.32 11.85
C ASP A 288 0.15 -14.76 11.39
N LYS A 289 -0.97 -15.32 11.87
CA LYS A 289 -1.51 -16.64 11.53
C LYS A 289 -3.01 -16.62 11.23
N ASN A 290 -3.56 -15.48 10.78
CA ASN A 290 -4.93 -15.43 10.29
C ASN A 290 -5.03 -14.76 8.90
N GLU A 291 -4.27 -15.27 7.94
CA GLU A 291 -4.95 -15.93 6.83
C GLU A 291 -5.12 -17.38 7.28
N ASN A 292 -6.27 -17.98 6.96
CA ASN A 292 -6.67 -19.32 7.38
C ASN A 292 -5.75 -20.41 6.74
N VAL A 293 -4.48 -20.41 7.12
CA VAL A 293 -3.48 -21.42 6.82
C VAL A 293 -3.23 -22.12 8.15
N LYS A 294 -3.80 -23.31 8.31
CA LYS A 294 -3.41 -24.18 9.42
C LYS A 294 -1.90 -24.37 9.38
N SER A 295 -1.19 -23.68 10.28
CA SER A 295 0.24 -23.88 10.42
C SER A 295 0.47 -25.15 11.21
N TYR A 296 0.54 -26.27 10.50
CA TYR A 296 0.91 -27.56 11.09
C TYR A 296 2.35 -27.49 11.67
N SER A 297 2.52 -28.04 12.87
CA SER A 297 3.82 -28.36 13.46
C SER A 297 4.61 -29.32 12.58
N LYS A 298 5.90 -29.51 12.84
CA LYS A 298 6.75 -30.40 12.04
C LYS A 298 6.23 -31.84 12.10
N GLU A 299 5.80 -32.24 13.29
CA GLU A 299 5.21 -33.54 13.59
C GLU A 299 3.89 -33.75 12.83
N GLU A 300 3.02 -32.73 12.78
CA GLU A 300 1.77 -32.79 12.02
C GLU A 300 2.00 -32.80 10.49
N LYS A 301 3.01 -32.08 9.99
CA LYS A 301 3.38 -32.12 8.57
C LYS A 301 3.91 -33.48 8.17
N ASP A 302 4.74 -34.09 9.00
CA ASP A 302 5.27 -35.43 8.78
C ASP A 302 4.12 -36.46 8.82
N GLN A 303 3.15 -36.30 9.72
CA GLN A 303 1.96 -37.15 9.75
C GLN A 303 1.09 -37.00 8.50
N ILE A 304 0.79 -35.77 8.07
CA ILE A 304 0.01 -35.50 6.87
C ILE A 304 0.73 -36.02 5.62
N LEU A 305 2.04 -35.85 5.54
CA LEU A 305 2.85 -36.37 4.44
C LEU A 305 2.78 -37.90 4.39
N ASN A 306 2.89 -38.58 5.53
CA ASN A 306 2.78 -40.04 5.60
C ASN A 306 1.38 -40.52 5.17
N GLU A 307 0.32 -39.89 5.66
CA GLU A 307 -1.07 -40.23 5.31
C GLU A 307 -1.36 -39.99 3.82
N VAL A 308 -0.87 -38.88 3.25
CA VAL A 308 -1.04 -38.55 1.82
C VAL A 308 -0.18 -39.47 0.96
N ALA A 309 1.04 -39.82 1.41
CA ALA A 309 1.91 -40.76 0.70
C ALA A 309 1.32 -42.17 0.67
N GLU A 310 0.75 -42.65 1.77
CA GLU A 310 0.10 -43.98 1.82
C GLU A 310 -1.04 -44.10 0.80
N LEU A 311 -1.81 -43.03 0.60
CA LEU A 311 -2.92 -43.00 -0.35
C LEU A 311 -2.48 -42.88 -1.82
N LEU A 312 -1.33 -42.25 -2.09
CA LEU A 312 -0.95 -41.82 -3.45
C LEU A 312 0.32 -42.47 -4.01
N MET A 313 1.10 -43.17 -3.18
CA MET A 313 2.30 -43.90 -3.61
C MET A 313 2.10 -44.94 -4.72
N PRO A 314 0.89 -45.52 -4.97
CA PRO A 314 0.69 -46.35 -6.16
C PRO A 314 0.76 -45.56 -7.48
N SER A 315 0.60 -44.24 -7.46
CA SER A 315 0.40 -43.42 -8.68
C SER A 315 1.41 -42.28 -8.86
N TYR A 316 2.11 -41.85 -7.79
CA TYR A 316 3.04 -40.71 -7.82
C TYR A 316 4.33 -40.99 -7.04
N LYS A 317 5.43 -40.36 -7.45
CA LYS A 317 6.71 -40.43 -6.72
C LYS A 317 6.64 -39.59 -5.44
N LEU A 318 7.37 -40.00 -4.41
CA LEU A 318 7.43 -39.28 -3.13
C LEU A 318 7.83 -37.79 -3.30
N SER A 319 8.74 -37.48 -4.21
CA SER A 319 9.14 -36.10 -4.52
C SER A 319 7.99 -35.24 -5.04
N GLN A 320 7.08 -35.82 -5.82
CA GLN A 320 5.89 -35.13 -6.35
C GLN A 320 4.84 -34.92 -5.25
N ILE A 321 4.71 -35.91 -4.36
CA ILE A 321 3.78 -35.85 -3.23
C ILE A 321 4.20 -34.74 -2.25
N ILE A 322 5.50 -34.62 -1.96
CA ILE A 322 6.07 -33.54 -1.15
C ILE A 322 5.74 -32.18 -1.78
N GLU A 323 5.98 -32.04 -3.08
CA GLU A 323 5.76 -30.79 -3.82
C GLU A 323 4.28 -30.35 -3.78
N ILE A 324 3.33 -31.29 -3.83
CA ILE A 324 1.89 -30.99 -3.73
C ILE A 324 1.49 -30.64 -2.30
N CYS A 325 2.04 -31.35 -1.30
CA CYS A 325 1.80 -31.05 0.11
C CYS A 325 2.29 -29.64 0.46
N GLU A 326 3.48 -29.27 -0.02
CA GLU A 326 4.01 -27.91 0.13
C GLU A 326 3.14 -26.89 -0.59
N TYR A 327 2.73 -27.17 -1.83
CA TYR A 327 1.89 -26.27 -2.62
C TYR A 327 0.50 -26.05 -2.01
N ALA A 328 -0.07 -27.07 -1.35
CA ALA A 328 -1.35 -26.99 -0.65
C ALA A 328 -1.23 -26.52 0.81
N ASN A 329 -0.05 -26.08 1.26
CA ASN A 329 0.23 -25.76 2.66
C ASN A 329 -0.19 -26.87 3.65
N PHE A 330 -0.02 -28.14 3.25
CA PHE A 330 -0.38 -29.35 4.01
C PHE A 330 -1.89 -29.46 4.34
N ASP A 331 -2.76 -28.75 3.61
CA ASP A 331 -4.22 -28.92 3.76
C ASP A 331 -4.68 -30.24 3.10
N LYS A 332 -4.78 -31.30 3.90
CA LYS A 332 -5.23 -32.64 3.48
C LYS A 332 -6.54 -32.63 2.69
N ARG A 333 -7.50 -31.76 3.04
CA ARG A 333 -8.81 -31.73 2.37
C ARG A 333 -8.70 -31.20 0.95
N LYS A 334 -7.90 -30.16 0.73
CA LYS A 334 -7.65 -29.60 -0.61
C LYS A 334 -6.89 -30.57 -1.49
N ILE A 335 -5.90 -31.26 -0.90
CA ILE A 335 -5.11 -32.28 -1.61
C ILE A 335 -6.03 -33.39 -2.11
N LEU A 336 -6.83 -34.00 -1.24
CA LEU A 336 -7.71 -35.11 -1.63
C LEU A 336 -8.75 -34.70 -2.69
N LYS A 337 -9.37 -33.51 -2.55
CA LYS A 337 -10.30 -32.98 -3.56
C LYS A 337 -9.64 -32.77 -4.92
N ALA A 338 -8.43 -32.22 -4.95
CA ALA A 338 -7.71 -32.01 -6.20
C ALA A 338 -7.39 -33.34 -6.91
N PHE A 339 -7.05 -34.39 -6.15
CA PHE A 339 -6.82 -35.72 -6.70
C PHE A 339 -8.09 -36.39 -7.23
N GLU A 340 -9.22 -36.22 -6.54
CA GLU A 340 -10.51 -36.74 -6.99
C GLU A 340 -10.96 -36.11 -8.32
N ILE A 341 -10.78 -34.79 -8.46
CA ILE A 341 -11.08 -34.07 -9.70
C ILE A 341 -10.23 -34.57 -10.87
N VAL A 342 -8.93 -34.81 -10.64
CA VAL A 342 -8.04 -35.34 -11.68
C VAL A 342 -8.35 -36.80 -12.00
N GLY A 343 -8.70 -37.61 -11.01
CA GLY A 343 -9.10 -39.02 -11.21
C GLY A 343 -10.39 -39.19 -12.00
N ASN A 344 -11.34 -38.26 -11.85
CA ASN A 344 -12.63 -38.28 -12.57
C ASN A 344 -12.59 -37.58 -13.93
N TYR A 345 -11.43 -37.09 -14.36
CA TYR A 345 -11.28 -36.36 -15.63
C TYR A 345 -11.34 -37.32 -16.83
N LYS A 346 -12.27 -37.08 -17.75
CA LYS A 346 -12.54 -37.94 -18.92
C LYS A 346 -11.67 -37.64 -20.16
N GLY A 347 -10.70 -36.72 -20.06
CA GLY A 347 -9.81 -36.34 -21.17
C GLY A 347 -8.37 -36.77 -20.96
N ASP A 348 -7.56 -36.73 -22.02
CA ASP A 348 -6.14 -37.09 -21.96
C ASP A 348 -5.35 -35.98 -21.24
N VAL A 349 -4.69 -36.32 -20.14
CA VAL A 349 -3.98 -35.36 -19.28
C VAL A 349 -2.48 -35.43 -19.55
N ASN A 350 -1.98 -34.51 -20.38
CA ASN A 350 -0.54 -34.43 -20.70
C ASN A 350 0.34 -34.09 -19.48
N GLU A 351 -0.19 -33.36 -18.49
CA GLU A 351 0.55 -32.95 -17.27
C GLU A 351 -0.32 -33.00 -16.00
N PRO A 352 -0.42 -34.17 -15.35
CA PRO A 352 -1.27 -34.36 -14.16
C PRO A 352 -0.91 -33.43 -12.99
N MET A 353 0.38 -33.11 -12.82
CA MET A 353 0.87 -32.23 -11.74
C MET A 353 0.46 -30.78 -11.91
N ALA A 354 0.47 -30.27 -13.13
CA ALA A 354 0.03 -28.91 -13.42
C ALA A 354 -1.47 -28.75 -13.13
N LEU A 355 -2.27 -29.79 -13.45
CA LEU A 355 -3.70 -29.81 -13.21
C LEU A 355 -4.05 -29.85 -11.71
N ILE A 356 -3.32 -30.66 -10.92
CA ILE A 356 -3.51 -30.73 -9.47
C ILE A 356 -3.19 -29.39 -8.79
N LYS A 357 -2.08 -28.75 -9.19
CA LYS A 357 -1.73 -27.41 -8.68
C LYS A 357 -2.73 -26.33 -9.10
N ALA A 358 -3.26 -26.43 -10.32
CA ALA A 358 -4.33 -25.53 -10.77
C ALA A 358 -5.61 -25.75 -9.94
N ALA A 359 -5.98 -27.00 -9.65
CA ALA A 359 -7.14 -27.32 -8.83
C ALA A 359 -7.01 -26.82 -7.39
N ILE A 360 -5.81 -26.89 -6.80
CA ILE A 360 -5.53 -26.34 -5.46
C ILE A 360 -5.58 -24.80 -5.47
N ARG A 361 -5.11 -24.16 -6.53
CA ARG A 361 -5.06 -22.69 -6.64
C ARG A 361 -6.44 -22.08 -6.85
N ASP A 362 -7.25 -22.70 -7.71
CA ASP A 362 -8.50 -22.14 -8.22
C ASP A 362 -9.74 -22.68 -7.47
N ASP A 363 -9.55 -23.49 -6.42
CA ASP A 363 -10.57 -24.11 -5.55
C ASP A 363 -11.74 -24.72 -6.35
N TYR A 364 -11.40 -25.53 -7.37
CA TYR A 364 -12.39 -26.08 -8.29
C TYR A 364 -13.46 -26.89 -7.52
N ASN A 365 -14.72 -26.56 -7.76
CA ASN A 365 -15.86 -27.42 -7.43
C ASN A 365 -16.20 -28.30 -8.65
N GLU A 366 -16.82 -29.46 -8.42
CA GLU A 366 -17.14 -30.51 -9.41
C GLU A 366 -17.79 -30.03 -10.72
N SER A 367 -18.31 -28.80 -10.77
CA SER A 367 -19.03 -28.20 -11.90
C SER A 367 -18.28 -27.11 -12.67
N ALA A 368 -17.00 -26.82 -12.38
CA ALA A 368 -16.26 -25.79 -13.11
C ALA A 368 -15.72 -26.33 -14.46
N PRO A 369 -16.08 -25.72 -15.62
CA PRO A 369 -15.45 -26.05 -16.89
C PRO A 369 -14.02 -25.49 -16.88
N ILE A 370 -13.04 -26.38 -16.68
CA ILE A 370 -11.63 -26.05 -16.86
C ILE A 370 -11.45 -25.67 -18.33
N LYS A 371 -11.01 -24.44 -18.61
CA LYS A 371 -10.82 -23.91 -19.96
C LYS A 371 -10.06 -24.91 -20.83
N GLY A 372 -10.77 -25.52 -21.79
CA GLY A 372 -10.14 -26.29 -22.85
C GLY A 372 -9.12 -25.41 -23.59
N LYS A 373 -8.05 -26.03 -24.09
CA LYS A 373 -7.01 -25.37 -24.89
C LYS A 373 -7.64 -24.37 -25.86
N ASN A 374 -7.38 -23.08 -25.67
CA ASN A 374 -7.73 -22.07 -26.66
C ASN A 374 -6.98 -22.42 -27.95
N SER A 375 -7.71 -22.94 -28.94
CA SER A 375 -7.26 -23.12 -30.33
C SER A 375 -6.89 -21.78 -31.02
N PHE A 376 -7.06 -20.66 -30.32
CA PHE A 376 -6.83 -19.30 -30.84
C PHE A 376 -5.35 -18.90 -30.98
N ASN A 377 -4.40 -19.71 -30.47
CA ASN A 377 -2.96 -19.45 -30.60
C ASN A 377 -2.26 -20.31 -31.69
N ASN A 378 -3.00 -21.05 -32.51
CA ASN A 378 -2.42 -21.83 -33.62
C ASN A 378 -2.39 -21.04 -34.95
N PHE A 379 -1.92 -19.80 -34.92
CA PHE A 379 -1.51 -19.11 -36.14
C PHE A 379 -0.03 -19.37 -36.39
N LYS A 380 0.32 -19.87 -37.59
CA LYS A 380 1.71 -19.88 -38.05
C LYS A 380 2.22 -18.43 -38.08
N GLN A 381 3.11 -18.09 -37.15
CA GLN A 381 3.84 -16.83 -37.20
C GLN A 381 4.88 -16.90 -38.34
N THR A 382 4.49 -16.51 -39.55
CA THR A 382 5.42 -16.16 -40.62
C THR A 382 5.87 -14.71 -40.43
N TYR A 383 6.79 -14.49 -39.48
CA TYR A 383 7.45 -13.19 -39.28
C TYR A 383 8.92 -13.18 -39.70
N ASN A 384 9.39 -14.21 -40.40
CA ASN A 384 10.80 -14.30 -40.81
C ASN A 384 11.07 -13.99 -42.28
N ASN A 385 10.09 -13.55 -43.08
CA ASN A 385 10.29 -13.19 -44.49
C ASN A 385 9.24 -12.16 -44.97
N ILE A 386 9.06 -11.06 -44.24
CA ILE A 386 8.31 -9.92 -44.77
C ILE A 386 9.36 -8.89 -45.19
N ASP A 387 9.52 -8.71 -46.50
CA ASP A 387 10.36 -7.69 -47.08
C ASP A 387 9.63 -6.34 -46.98
N PHE A 388 10.15 -5.47 -46.12
CA PHE A 388 9.50 -4.21 -45.78
C PHE A 388 9.51 -3.21 -46.96
N GLU A 389 10.41 -3.37 -47.93
CA GLU A 389 10.48 -2.50 -49.12
C GLU A 389 9.27 -2.72 -50.06
N GLU A 390 8.70 -3.92 -50.09
CA GLU A 390 7.54 -4.22 -50.96
C GLU A 390 6.23 -3.65 -50.38
N LEU A 391 6.12 -3.62 -49.04
CA LEU A 391 4.99 -3.01 -48.32
C LEU A 391 5.02 -1.48 -48.37
N GLU A 392 6.20 -0.87 -48.39
CA GLU A 392 6.36 0.58 -48.48
C GLU A 392 5.97 1.11 -49.87
N ASN A 393 6.28 0.37 -50.94
CA ASN A 393 5.86 0.73 -52.31
C ASN A 393 4.34 0.62 -52.53
N GLN A 394 3.64 -0.30 -51.84
CA GLN A 394 2.18 -0.43 -51.97
C GLN A 394 1.38 0.66 -51.23
N LEU A 395 2.00 1.36 -50.28
CA LEU A 395 1.37 2.45 -49.52
C LEU A 395 1.56 3.83 -50.17
N LEU A 396 2.54 3.97 -51.07
CA LEU A 396 2.81 5.23 -51.80
C LEU A 396 1.98 5.38 -53.09
N ASP A 397 1.28 4.33 -53.53
CA ASP A 397 0.47 4.32 -54.75
C ASP A 397 -1.06 4.50 -54.49
N ASN A 398 -1.46 5.05 -53.34
CA ASN A 398 -2.85 5.50 -53.08
C ASN A 398 -2.95 6.98 -52.71
#